data_AF-A0A317GU51-F1
#
_entry.id   AF-A0A317GU51-F1
#
_cell.length_a   1.000
_cell.length_b   1.000
_cell.length_c   1.000
_cell.angle_alpha   90.00
_cell.angle_beta   90.00
_cell.angle_gamma   90.00
#
_symmetry.space_group_name_H-M   'P 1'
#
loop_
_entity.id
_entity.type
_entity.pdbx_description
1 polymer ?
#
loop_
_entity_poly.entity_id
_entity_poly.type
_entity_poly.pdbx_seq_one_letter_code
_entity_poly.pdbx_strand_id
1 'polypeptide(L)'
;MARYPAQPLEEKLVWMRQRQRQRQEAEARQQQKDESKFQLSEAQKKELRLWAQVKEALLEANLVIRTPSVRTPSAACEETSYERRMLRVGEVAIELGVSVRTVQRWFADRAVIVEAGPRKTTMLISRRVLDDWKKEHTSRH
;
A
#
# COMPACT_ATOMS: atom_id res chain seq x y z
N MET A 1 -51.60 -52.64 26.19
CA MET A 1 -50.85 -52.79 24.92
C MET A 1 -51.27 -51.67 23.99
N ALA A 2 -50.39 -50.69 23.73
CA ALA A 2 -50.70 -49.58 22.82
C ALA A 2 -50.57 -50.07 21.37
N ARG A 3 -51.70 -50.13 20.65
CA ARG A 3 -51.74 -50.34 19.20
C ARG A 3 -51.42 -49.00 18.53
N TYR A 4 -50.33 -48.92 17.78
CA TYR A 4 -50.04 -47.76 16.95
C TYR A 4 -51.14 -47.59 15.88
N PRO A 5 -51.65 -46.37 15.63
CA PRO A 5 -52.52 -46.12 14.49
C PRO A 5 -51.68 -46.32 13.22
N ALA A 6 -52.14 -47.23 12.35
CA ALA A 6 -51.55 -47.44 11.04
C ALA A 6 -51.74 -46.15 10.21
N GLN A 7 -50.70 -45.35 10.07
CA GLN A 7 -50.70 -44.26 9.09
C GLN A 7 -50.93 -44.87 7.70
N PRO A 8 -51.78 -44.27 6.84
CA PRO A 8 -51.99 -44.78 5.49
C PRO A 8 -50.66 -44.73 4.73
N LEU A 9 -50.27 -45.86 4.13
CA LEU A 9 -49.01 -46.02 3.38
C LEU A 9 -48.78 -44.90 2.35
N GLU A 10 -49.86 -44.32 1.83
CA GLU A 10 -49.86 -43.22 0.87
C GLU A 10 -49.21 -41.94 1.42
N GLU A 11 -49.49 -41.54 2.67
CA GLU A 11 -48.90 -40.34 3.29
C GLU A 11 -47.38 -40.49 3.45
N LYS A 12 -46.92 -41.69 3.81
CA LYS A 12 -45.49 -42.00 3.96
C LYS A 12 -44.75 -41.96 2.62
N LEU A 13 -45.41 -42.41 1.54
CA LEU A 13 -44.87 -42.35 0.18
C LEU A 13 -44.78 -40.91 -0.34
N VAL A 14 -45.80 -40.08 -0.07
CA VAL A 14 -45.78 -38.65 -0.41
C VAL A 14 -44.66 -37.94 0.33
N TRP A 15 -44.52 -38.17 1.63
CA TRP A 15 -43.44 -37.61 2.43
C TRP A 15 -42.05 -38.02 1.94
N MET A 16 -41.85 -39.30 1.58
CA MET A 16 -40.58 -39.76 1.00
C MET A 16 -40.25 -39.09 -0.33
N ARG A 17 -41.22 -38.95 -1.24
CA ARG A 17 -41.02 -38.27 -2.53
C ARG A 17 -40.70 -36.78 -2.33
N GLN A 18 -41.40 -36.11 -1.42
CA GLN A 18 -41.16 -34.71 -1.12
C GLN A 18 -39.78 -34.48 -0.49
N ARG A 19 -39.35 -35.39 0.39
CA ARG A 19 -38.02 -35.37 0.99
C ARG A 19 -36.90 -35.64 -0.04
N GLN A 20 -37.13 -36.53 -1.00
CA GLN A 20 -36.20 -36.76 -2.12
C GLN A 20 -36.08 -35.52 -3.01
N ARG A 21 -37.19 -34.86 -3.34
CA ARG A 21 -37.16 -33.59 -4.09
C ARG A 21 -36.39 -32.50 -3.36
N GLN A 22 -36.63 -32.33 -2.06
CA GLN A 22 -35.89 -31.34 -1.27
C GLN A 22 -34.38 -31.62 -1.24
N ARG A 23 -33.95 -32.89 -1.18
CA ARG A 23 -32.54 -33.26 -1.28
C ARG A 23 -31.95 -32.91 -2.65
N GLN A 24 -32.66 -33.25 -3.73
CA GLN A 24 -32.23 -32.93 -5.09
C GLN A 24 -32.15 -31.42 -5.33
N GLU A 25 -33.11 -30.64 -4.82
CA GLU A 25 -33.10 -29.18 -4.91
C GLU A 25 -31.95 -28.56 -4.09
N ALA A 26 -31.65 -29.12 -2.92
CA ALA A 26 -30.52 -28.68 -2.11
C ALA A 26 -29.18 -28.98 -2.79
N GLU A 27 -29.02 -30.19 -3.35
CA GLU A 27 -27.84 -30.60 -4.11
C GLU A 27 -27.66 -29.73 -5.36
N ALA A 28 -28.72 -29.46 -6.12
CA ALA A 28 -28.66 -28.58 -7.30
C ALA A 28 -28.28 -27.14 -6.93
N ARG A 29 -28.83 -26.60 -5.82
CA ARG A 29 -28.42 -25.27 -5.30
C ARG A 29 -26.97 -25.25 -4.85
N GLN A 30 -26.46 -26.36 -4.32
CA GLN A 30 -25.07 -26.46 -3.91
C GLN A 30 -24.14 -26.51 -5.13
N GLN A 31 -24.48 -27.32 -6.14
CA GLN A 31 -23.75 -27.38 -7.42
C GLN A 31 -23.72 -26.00 -8.10
N GLN A 32 -24.86 -25.31 -8.19
CA GLN A 32 -24.90 -23.96 -8.75
C GLN A 32 -24.01 -22.97 -8.00
N LYS A 33 -23.94 -23.05 -6.66
CA LYS A 33 -23.06 -22.20 -5.85
C LYS A 33 -21.58 -22.53 -6.09
N ASP A 34 -21.25 -23.82 -6.19
CA ASP A 34 -19.87 -24.26 -6.39
C ASP A 34 -19.39 -23.94 -7.82
N GLU A 35 -20.24 -24.08 -8.83
CA GLU A 35 -20.00 -23.62 -10.21
C GLU A 35 -19.82 -22.10 -10.27
N SER A 36 -20.69 -21.33 -9.61
CA SER A 36 -20.57 -19.86 -9.58
C SER A 36 -19.26 -19.41 -8.92
N LYS A 37 -18.85 -20.05 -7.83
CA LYS A 37 -17.57 -19.80 -7.16
C LYS A 37 -16.38 -20.16 -8.05
N PHE A 38 -16.47 -21.28 -8.76
CA PHE A 38 -15.45 -21.71 -9.70
C PHE A 38 -15.29 -20.70 -10.86
N GLN A 39 -16.40 -20.25 -11.46
CA GLN A 39 -16.39 -19.23 -12.52
C GLN A 39 -15.80 -17.89 -12.03
N LEU A 40 -16.16 -17.44 -10.82
CA LEU A 40 -15.58 -16.24 -10.21
C LEU A 40 -14.05 -16.39 -10.00
N SER A 41 -13.59 -17.57 -9.57
CA SER A 41 -12.16 -17.85 -9.42
C SER A 41 -11.43 -17.86 -10.76
N GLU A 42 -12.02 -18.43 -11.81
CA GLU A 42 -11.43 -18.40 -13.15
C GLU A 42 -11.37 -16.99 -13.74
N ALA A 43 -12.41 -16.17 -13.53
CA ALA A 43 -12.42 -14.77 -13.97
C ALA A 43 -11.30 -13.97 -13.29
N GLN A 44 -11.16 -14.10 -11.96
CA GLN A 44 -10.07 -13.46 -11.22
C GLN A 44 -8.69 -13.90 -11.70
N LYS A 45 -8.50 -15.19 -12.00
CA LYS A 45 -7.24 -15.70 -12.57
C LYS A 45 -6.97 -15.13 -13.96
N LYS A 46 -7.99 -14.95 -14.80
CA LYS A 46 -7.85 -14.33 -16.12
C LYS A 46 -7.46 -12.85 -15.99
N GLU A 47 -8.08 -12.10 -15.09
CA GLU A 47 -7.70 -10.70 -14.82
C GLU A 47 -6.26 -10.59 -14.34
N LEU A 48 -5.85 -11.44 -13.39
CA LEU A 48 -4.46 -11.50 -12.91
C LEU A 48 -3.46 -11.76 -14.04
N ARG A 49 -3.79 -12.66 -14.98
CA ARG A 49 -2.96 -12.93 -16.17
C ARG A 49 -2.89 -11.73 -17.11
N LEU A 50 -4.01 -11.05 -17.34
CA LEU A 50 -4.06 -9.85 -18.19
C LEU A 50 -3.21 -8.72 -17.59
N TRP A 51 -3.31 -8.49 -16.28
CA TRP A 51 -2.47 -7.51 -15.58
C TRP A 51 -0.98 -7.84 -15.65
N ALA A 52 -0.61 -9.12 -15.59
CA ALA A 52 0.78 -9.55 -15.76
C ALA A 52 1.29 -9.23 -17.18
N GLN A 53 0.51 -9.53 -18.21
CA GLN A 53 0.87 -9.21 -19.60
C GLN A 53 0.98 -7.71 -19.85
N VAL A 54 0.07 -6.90 -19.31
CA VAL A 54 0.14 -5.43 -19.42
C VAL A 54 1.38 -4.88 -18.72
N LYS A 55 1.74 -5.42 -17.56
CA LYS A 55 2.94 -5.02 -16.83
C LYS A 55 4.21 -5.35 -17.61
N GLU A 56 4.28 -6.52 -18.24
CA GLU A 56 5.40 -6.91 -19.12
C GLU A 56 5.47 -5.99 -20.34
N ALA A 57 4.35 -5.75 -21.02
CA ALA A 57 4.30 -4.85 -22.17
C ALA A 57 4.71 -3.41 -21.83
N LEU A 58 4.34 -2.91 -20.64
CA LEU A 58 4.78 -1.60 -20.15
C LEU A 58 6.29 -1.55 -19.87
N LEU A 59 6.88 -2.64 -19.35
CA LEU A 59 8.33 -2.73 -19.16
C LEU A 59 9.06 -2.77 -20.50
N GLU A 60 8.56 -3.53 -21.47
CA GLU A 60 9.13 -3.56 -22.83
C GLU A 60 9.02 -2.19 -23.52
N ALA A 61 7.86 -1.52 -23.42
CA ALA A 61 7.67 -0.18 -23.98
C ALA A 61 8.63 0.85 -23.35
N ASN A 62 8.89 0.75 -22.05
CA ASN A 62 9.84 1.64 -21.36
C ASN A 62 11.29 1.37 -21.78
N LEU A 63 11.64 0.14 -22.17
CA LEU A 63 12.95 -0.18 -22.75
C LEU A 63 13.12 0.32 -24.19
N VAL A 64 12.02 0.44 -24.95
CA VAL A 64 12.02 0.96 -26.34
C VAL A 64 12.13 2.49 -26.38
N ILE A 65 11.65 3.19 -25.34
CA ILE A 65 11.98 4.60 -25.11
C ILE A 65 13.43 4.66 -24.61
N ARG A 66 14.36 4.32 -25.49
CA ARG A 66 15.75 4.72 -25.44
C ARG A 66 15.77 6.25 -25.30
N THR A 67 15.88 6.69 -24.06
CA THR A 67 16.53 7.96 -23.72
C THR A 67 17.79 8.07 -24.58
N PRO A 68 18.02 9.19 -25.29
CA PRO A 68 19.30 9.38 -25.95
C PRO A 68 20.40 9.21 -24.90
N SER A 69 21.34 8.33 -25.20
CA SER A 69 22.54 8.06 -24.39
C SER A 69 23.33 9.36 -24.27
N VAL A 70 23.06 10.13 -23.22
CA VAL A 70 23.87 11.28 -22.84
C VAL A 70 25.11 10.72 -22.14
N ARG A 71 26.23 10.70 -22.86
CA ARG A 71 27.55 10.50 -22.29
C ARG A 71 27.87 11.67 -21.33
N THR A 72 27.81 11.38 -20.02
CA THR A 72 28.46 12.08 -18.86
C THR A 72 28.09 13.54 -18.52
N PRO A 73 28.14 14.00 -17.24
CA PRO A 73 28.51 13.29 -16.00
C PRO A 73 27.34 13.14 -14.98
N SER A 74 27.33 12.03 -14.25
CA SER A 74 26.28 11.61 -13.29
C SER A 74 26.43 12.19 -11.87
N ALA A 75 27.28 13.19 -11.64
CA ALA A 75 27.49 13.74 -10.29
C ALA A 75 26.51 14.88 -9.93
N ALA A 76 26.12 15.72 -10.91
CA ALA A 76 25.36 16.94 -10.63
C ALA A 76 23.86 16.71 -10.33
N CYS A 77 23.27 15.60 -10.81
CA CYS A 77 21.83 15.38 -10.66
C CYS A 77 21.47 14.89 -9.24
N GLU A 78 22.32 14.08 -8.60
CA GLU A 78 22.13 13.66 -7.21
C GLU A 78 22.46 14.77 -6.21
N GLU A 79 23.50 15.57 -6.48
CA GLU A 79 23.93 16.69 -5.61
C GLU A 79 22.79 17.71 -5.39
N THR A 80 22.07 18.10 -6.44
CA THR A 80 20.96 19.06 -6.30
C THR A 80 19.79 18.51 -5.47
N SER A 81 19.58 17.19 -5.49
CA SER A 81 18.51 16.53 -4.74
C SER A 81 18.82 16.44 -3.24
N TYR A 82 20.09 16.16 -2.91
CA TYR A 82 20.58 16.12 -1.53
C TYR A 82 20.54 17.49 -0.88
N GLU A 83 20.94 18.52 -1.63
CA GLU A 83 20.95 19.90 -1.16
C GLU A 83 19.55 20.48 -0.88
N ARG A 84 18.53 20.04 -1.62
CA ARG A 84 17.13 20.45 -1.40
C ARG A 84 16.42 19.64 -0.31
N ARG A 85 17.06 18.64 0.27
CA ARG A 85 16.45 17.80 1.32
C ARG A 85 16.15 18.65 2.56
N MET A 86 14.90 18.61 2.99
CA MET A 86 14.43 19.23 4.23
C MET A 86 14.56 18.23 5.38
N LEU A 87 15.22 18.65 6.45
CA LEU A 87 15.46 17.87 7.66
C LEU A 87 14.54 18.36 8.78
N ARG A 88 14.08 17.44 9.63
CA ARG A 88 13.37 17.81 10.86
C ARG A 88 14.36 18.24 11.93
N VAL A 89 13.92 19.10 12.85
CA VAL A 89 14.76 19.53 14.00
C VAL A 89 15.37 18.36 14.77
N GLY A 90 14.61 17.28 14.95
CA GLY A 90 15.11 16.08 15.64
C GLY A 90 16.27 15.40 14.92
N GLU A 91 16.26 15.39 13.59
CA GLU A 91 17.35 14.82 12.78
C GLU A 91 18.61 15.70 12.89
N VAL A 92 18.44 17.02 12.82
CA VAL A 92 19.53 17.99 12.98
C VAL A 92 20.13 17.95 14.38
N ALA A 93 19.31 17.77 15.41
CA ALA A 93 19.75 17.64 16.80
C ALA A 93 20.65 16.42 17.00
N ILE A 94 20.29 15.29 16.38
CA ILE A 94 21.10 14.07 16.40
C ILE A 94 22.42 14.29 15.65
N GLU A 95 22.39 14.90 14.47
CA GLU A 95 23.61 15.15 13.67
C GLU A 95 24.61 16.09 14.34
N LEU A 96 24.12 17.09 15.06
CA LEU A 96 24.95 18.06 15.78
C LEU A 96 25.28 17.60 17.21
N GLY A 97 24.68 16.53 17.70
CA GLY A 97 24.85 16.04 19.07
C GLY A 97 24.34 17.03 20.14
N VAL A 98 23.32 17.84 19.82
CA VAL A 98 22.77 18.88 20.72
C VAL A 98 21.29 18.66 21.01
N SER A 99 20.76 19.34 22.02
CA SER A 99 19.34 19.28 22.34
C SER A 99 18.47 19.93 21.24
N VAL A 100 17.26 19.40 21.03
CA VAL A 100 16.25 19.95 20.10
C VAL A 100 15.98 21.44 20.39
N ARG A 101 15.94 21.82 21.67
CA ARG A 101 15.72 23.22 22.09
C ARG A 101 16.85 24.14 21.65
N THR A 102 18.09 23.65 21.67
CA THR A 102 19.26 24.38 21.18
C THR A 102 19.16 24.62 19.68
N VAL A 103 18.79 23.59 18.91
CA VAL A 103 18.60 23.70 17.45
C VAL A 103 17.47 24.68 17.12
N GLN A 104 16.33 24.60 17.82
CA GLN A 104 15.23 25.56 17.65
C GLN A 104 15.69 27.00 17.88
N ARG A 105 16.52 27.25 18.89
CA ARG A 105 17.05 28.57 19.17
C ARG A 105 18.02 29.07 18.09
N TRP A 106 18.88 28.20 17.57
CA TRP A 106 19.89 28.58 16.56
C TRP A 106 19.32 28.78 15.17
N PHE A 107 18.30 28.01 14.80
CA PHE A 107 17.71 28.03 13.47
C PHE A 107 16.35 28.72 13.41
N ALA A 108 15.92 29.42 14.47
CA ALA A 108 14.63 30.12 14.52
C ALA A 108 14.41 31.06 13.32
N ASP A 109 15.46 31.77 12.89
CA ASP A 109 15.37 32.75 11.79
C ASP A 109 15.66 32.16 10.40
N ARG A 110 16.23 30.94 10.33
CA ARG A 110 16.71 30.32 9.09
C ARG A 110 15.90 29.08 8.68
N ALA A 111 14.96 28.64 9.51
CA ALA A 111 14.17 27.45 9.29
C ALA A 111 12.78 27.76 8.73
N VAL A 112 12.25 26.83 7.94
CA VAL A 112 10.87 26.90 7.45
C VAL A 112 9.96 26.24 8.47
N ILE A 113 9.04 27.01 9.03
CA ILE A 113 8.03 26.50 9.95
C ILE A 113 6.86 25.95 9.13
N VAL A 114 6.55 24.67 9.30
CA VAL A 114 5.46 23.98 8.60
C VAL A 114 4.44 23.46 9.61
N GLU A 115 3.17 23.76 9.36
CA GLU A 115 2.06 23.18 10.12
C GLU A 115 1.80 21.75 9.64
N ALA A 116 2.18 20.76 10.46
CA ALA A 116 1.98 19.34 10.19
C ALA A 116 0.61 18.85 10.69
N GLY A 117 -0.36 19.76 10.85
CA GLY A 117 -1.73 19.48 11.32
C GLY A 117 -2.21 20.44 12.42
N PRO A 118 -3.43 20.24 12.96
CA PRO A 118 -4.18 21.25 13.73
C PRO A 118 -3.55 21.71 15.05
N ARG A 119 -2.51 21.01 15.55
CA ARG A 119 -1.79 21.35 16.79
C ARG A 119 -0.29 21.03 16.77
N LYS A 120 0.29 20.75 15.60
CA LYS A 120 1.69 20.32 15.49
C LYS A 120 2.43 21.18 14.49
N THR A 121 3.09 22.21 14.99
CA THR A 121 4.04 23.02 14.23
C THR A 121 5.39 22.29 14.25
N THR A 122 5.89 21.91 13.07
CA THR A 122 7.23 21.31 12.94
C THR A 122 8.12 22.25 12.16
N MET A 123 9.36 22.37 12.61
CA MET A 123 10.34 23.22 11.95
C MET A 123 11.23 22.35 11.06
N LEU A 124 11.40 22.78 9.81
CA LEU A 124 12.19 22.11 8.79
C LEU A 124 13.41 22.97 8.44
N ILE A 125 14.57 22.34 8.39
CA ILE A 125 15.85 22.96 8.09
C ILE A 125 16.39 22.34 6.82
N SER A 126 16.72 23.15 5.81
CA SER A 126 17.34 22.63 4.59
C SER A 126 18.77 22.15 4.85
N ARG A 127 19.23 21.14 4.10
CA ARG A 127 20.59 20.62 4.24
C ARG A 127 21.65 21.71 4.01
N ARG A 128 21.46 22.57 3.00
CA ARG A 128 22.36 23.70 2.70
C ARG A 128 22.54 24.62 3.90
N VAL A 129 21.45 25.04 4.55
CA VAL A 129 21.50 25.93 5.73
C VAL A 129 22.28 25.31 6.88
N LEU A 130 22.16 23.98 7.08
CA LEU A 130 22.92 23.27 8.10
C LEU A 130 24.41 23.22 7.76
N ASP A 131 24.75 22.93 6.51
CA ASP A 131 26.15 22.83 6.07
C ASP A 131 26.84 24.20 6.04
N ASP A 132 26.14 25.26 5.66
CA ASP A 132 26.64 26.64 5.74
C ASP A 132 26.88 27.06 7.20
N TRP A 133 25.95 26.74 8.10
CA TRP A 133 26.13 26.99 9.53
C TRP A 133 27.34 26.24 10.09
N LYS A 134 27.54 24.96 9.69
CA LYS A 134 28.72 24.18 10.08
C LYS A 134 29.99 24.87 9.60
N LYS A 135 30.07 25.28 8.33
CA LYS A 135 31.22 26.02 7.77
C LYS A 135 31.51 27.31 8.56
N GLU A 136 30.48 28.10 8.86
CA GLU A 136 30.61 29.34 9.65
C GLU A 136 31.23 29.10 11.05
N HIS A 137 31.00 27.93 11.64
CA HIS A 137 31.42 27.60 13.00
C HIS A 137 32.66 26.71 13.07
N THR A 138 32.96 25.93 12.02
CA THR A 138 34.21 25.16 11.91
C THR A 138 35.38 26.00 11.42
N SER A 139 35.14 27.07 10.64
CA SER A 139 36.20 28.00 10.21
C SER A 139 36.65 29.01 11.27
N ARG A 140 36.11 28.94 12.50
CA ARG A 140 36.46 29.82 13.63
C ARG A 140 37.44 29.20 14.63
N HIS A 141 38.00 28.03 14.32
CA HIS A 141 39.10 27.40 15.05
C HIS A 141 40.32 27.24 14.14
#